data_AF-A0A6G0UQG3-F1
#
_entry.id   AF-A0A6G0UQG3-F1
#
_cell.length_a   1.000
_cell.length_b   1.000
_cell.length_c   1.000
_cell.angle_alpha   90.00
_cell.angle_beta   90.00
_cell.angle_gamma   90.00
#
_symmetry.space_group_name_H-M   'P 1'
#
loop_
_entity.id
_entity.type
_entity.pdbx_description
1 polymer ?
#
loop_
_entity_poly.entity_id
_entity_poly.type
_entity_poly.pdbx_seq_one_letter_code
_entity_poly.pdbx_strand_id
1 'polypeptide(L)'
;MWKLVRNVPDYLTAGAAFFIAKTFHRGNMPNLTSLVDIEELSPRVCRILGQNPGPFTLQGTNTYLVGTGKKRILIDAGEPGITEYISKLKDALGDAEIEAIVATHWHQDHVGGIENVRKLAGKNVPVYKFKRQDASEDAKDYKIVEDGYELSTEGATLKLLYTPGHTTDHMAVLLKEENAIFSGDCHGPIIESPEAKIQEYIHHRMERERQIVAALSPTDSMTSMDVTNAVYQNLSTFVKLGALSNVKHHLTKLIKDGRVKEISFDNYVLTN
;
A
#
# COMPACT_ATOMS: atom_id res chain seq x y z
N MET A 1 12.80 10.64 -18.91
CA MET A 1 12.53 9.72 -20.04
C MET A 1 13.02 8.30 -19.77
N TRP A 2 14.28 8.08 -19.38
CA TRP A 2 14.84 6.73 -19.13
C TRP A 2 14.24 5.97 -17.93
N LYS A 3 13.93 6.64 -16.81
CA LYS A 3 13.24 6.03 -15.65
C LYS A 3 11.80 5.58 -15.94
N LEU A 4 11.08 6.32 -16.80
CA LEU A 4 9.69 5.99 -17.16
C LEU A 4 9.64 4.70 -18.00
N VAL A 5 10.53 4.58 -18.99
CA VAL A 5 10.62 3.40 -19.86
C VAL A 5 11.05 2.15 -19.06
N ARG A 6 11.87 2.31 -18.02
CA ARG A 6 12.35 1.21 -17.17
C ARG A 6 11.25 0.59 -16.29
N ASN A 7 10.28 1.38 -15.85
CA ASN A 7 9.22 0.92 -14.95
C ASN A 7 7.96 0.42 -15.70
N VAL A 8 7.78 0.77 -16.99
CA VAL A 8 6.65 0.28 -17.81
C VAL A 8 6.52 -1.25 -17.80
N PRO A 9 7.60 -2.04 -17.94
CA PRO A 9 7.54 -3.50 -17.81
C PRO A 9 7.08 -3.96 -16.43
N ASP A 10 7.50 -3.29 -15.36
CA ASP A 10 7.12 -3.65 -13.99
C ASP A 10 5.64 -3.34 -13.71
N TYR A 11 5.13 -2.20 -14.20
CA TYR A 11 3.69 -1.88 -14.15
C TYR A 11 2.85 -2.80 -15.04
N LEU A 12 3.35 -3.19 -16.21
CA LEU A 12 2.69 -4.18 -17.07
C LEU A 12 2.70 -5.57 -16.44
N THR A 13 3.76 -5.93 -15.71
CA THR A 13 3.87 -7.21 -15.00
C THR A 13 2.95 -7.22 -13.78
N ALA A 14 2.89 -6.12 -13.01
CA ALA A 14 1.94 -5.96 -11.90
C ALA A 14 0.49 -5.95 -12.40
N GLY A 15 0.21 -5.24 -13.49
CA GLY A 15 -1.10 -5.24 -14.14
C GLY A 15 -1.49 -6.61 -14.70
N ALA A 16 -0.58 -7.32 -15.38
CA ALA A 16 -0.80 -8.67 -15.87
C ALA A 16 -0.98 -9.66 -14.70
N ALA A 17 -0.18 -9.57 -13.64
CA ALA A 17 -0.35 -10.35 -12.42
C ALA A 17 -1.71 -10.06 -11.77
N PHE A 18 -2.16 -8.80 -11.75
CA PHE A 18 -3.49 -8.42 -11.30
C PHE A 18 -4.60 -9.08 -12.13
N PHE A 19 -4.53 -8.97 -13.46
CA PHE A 19 -5.52 -9.59 -14.35
C PHE A 19 -5.50 -11.12 -14.28
N ILE A 20 -4.32 -11.74 -14.17
CA ILE A 20 -4.16 -13.20 -14.04
C ILE A 20 -4.69 -13.66 -12.68
N ALA A 21 -4.33 -13.01 -11.57
CA ALA A 21 -4.87 -13.34 -10.25
C ALA A 21 -6.41 -13.18 -10.22
N LYS A 22 -6.93 -12.09 -10.78
CA LYS A 22 -8.38 -11.83 -10.89
C LYS A 22 -9.11 -12.91 -11.72
N THR A 23 -8.45 -13.43 -12.76
CA THR A 23 -9.06 -14.42 -13.69
C THR A 23 -8.92 -15.86 -13.19
N PHE A 24 -7.82 -16.20 -12.52
CA PHE A 24 -7.46 -17.59 -12.20
C PHE A 24 -7.49 -17.94 -10.70
N HIS A 25 -7.52 -16.97 -9.76
CA HIS A 25 -7.52 -17.23 -8.31
C HIS A 25 -8.91 -17.20 -7.65
N ARG A 26 -9.99 -17.51 -8.39
CA ARG A 26 -11.30 -17.78 -7.76
C ARG A 26 -11.33 -19.04 -6.87
N GLY A 27 -10.25 -19.83 -6.84
CA GLY A 27 -10.28 -21.21 -6.34
C GLY A 27 -9.65 -21.50 -4.98
N ASN A 28 -8.88 -20.61 -4.35
CA ASN A 28 -8.32 -20.83 -3.01
C ASN A 28 -7.80 -19.51 -2.43
N MET A 29 -8.67 -18.74 -1.76
CA MET A 29 -8.19 -17.76 -0.80
C MET A 29 -7.67 -18.53 0.42
N PRO A 30 -6.56 -18.12 1.06
CA PRO A 30 -6.14 -18.69 2.34
C PRO A 30 -7.32 -18.69 3.32
N ASN A 31 -7.32 -19.59 4.31
CA ASN A 31 -8.27 -19.49 5.42
C ASN A 31 -7.91 -18.25 6.25
N LEU A 32 -8.35 -17.10 5.77
CA LEU A 32 -8.09 -15.79 6.36
C LEU A 32 -8.95 -15.63 7.61
N THR A 33 -8.42 -14.96 8.62
CA THR A 33 -9.22 -14.53 9.77
C THR A 33 -10.43 -13.76 9.28
N SER A 34 -11.63 -14.22 9.66
CA SER A 34 -12.86 -13.51 9.31
C SER A 34 -12.86 -12.15 10.02
N LEU A 35 -13.18 -11.11 9.26
CA LEU A 35 -13.34 -9.75 9.77
C LEU A 35 -14.81 -9.36 9.59
N VAL A 36 -15.39 -8.76 10.63
CA VAL A 36 -16.74 -8.21 10.55
C VAL A 36 -16.73 -6.90 9.75
N ASP A 37 -17.84 -6.61 9.07
CA ASP A 37 -17.94 -5.45 8.15
C ASP A 37 -17.71 -4.11 8.83
N ILE A 38 -18.21 -3.96 10.06
CA ILE A 38 -18.12 -2.76 10.88
C ILE A 38 -17.63 -3.20 12.26
N GLU A 39 -16.52 -2.65 12.72
CA GLU A 39 -15.93 -2.99 14.01
C GLU A 39 -15.44 -1.73 14.73
N GLU A 40 -15.93 -1.48 15.94
CA GLU A 40 -15.37 -0.46 16.81
C GLU A 40 -14.10 -1.00 17.46
N LEU A 41 -12.94 -0.49 17.03
CA LEU A 41 -11.63 -0.94 17.48
C LEU A 41 -11.19 -0.21 18.76
N SER A 42 -11.66 1.03 18.92
CA SER A 42 -11.46 1.86 20.09
C SER A 42 -12.56 2.94 20.16
N PRO A 43 -12.70 3.69 21.27
CA PRO A 43 -13.64 4.81 21.34
C PRO A 43 -13.44 5.90 20.28
N ARG A 44 -12.29 5.91 19.59
CA ARG A 44 -11.97 6.87 18.51
C ARG A 44 -12.03 6.26 17.12
N VAL A 45 -11.92 4.95 16.99
CA VAL A 45 -11.65 4.28 15.71
C VAL A 45 -12.71 3.22 15.43
N CYS A 46 -13.46 3.42 14.35
CA CYS A 46 -14.34 2.41 13.79
C CYS A 46 -13.81 1.99 12.41
N ARG A 47 -13.56 0.69 12.22
CA ARG A 47 -13.17 0.11 10.92
C ARG A 47 -14.41 -0.27 10.13
N ILE A 48 -14.41 0.06 8.84
CA ILE A 48 -15.40 -0.36 7.87
C ILE A 48 -14.67 -1.09 6.73
N LEU A 49 -15.07 -2.33 6.44
CA LEU A 49 -14.53 -3.06 5.30
C LEU A 49 -15.11 -2.50 4.00
N GLY A 50 -14.23 -2.29 3.02
CA GLY A 50 -14.54 -1.76 1.68
C GLY A 50 -15.40 -2.67 0.80
N GLN A 51 -15.78 -3.85 1.29
CA GLN A 51 -16.62 -4.83 0.58
C GLN A 51 -16.07 -5.23 -0.79
N ASN A 52 -14.74 -5.25 -0.90
CA ASN A 52 -13.98 -5.52 -2.11
C ASN A 52 -12.93 -6.62 -1.88
N PRO A 53 -13.31 -7.84 -1.45
CA PRO A 53 -12.36 -8.91 -1.20
C PRO A 53 -11.66 -9.35 -2.48
N GLY A 54 -10.39 -9.71 -2.38
CA GLY A 54 -9.59 -10.05 -3.54
C GLY A 54 -8.16 -10.48 -3.21
N PRO A 55 -7.39 -10.92 -4.21
CA PRO A 55 -6.03 -11.40 -4.02
C PRO A 55 -5.06 -10.34 -3.47
N PHE A 56 -5.37 -9.05 -3.64
CA PHE A 56 -4.53 -7.93 -3.17
C PHE A 56 -5.14 -7.17 -1.99
N THR A 57 -6.47 -7.21 -1.86
CA THR A 57 -7.23 -6.53 -0.80
C THR A 57 -7.63 -7.48 0.34
N LEU A 58 -7.34 -8.77 0.23
CA LEU A 58 -7.70 -9.83 1.18
C LEU A 58 -9.21 -9.85 1.46
N GLN A 59 -9.63 -9.59 2.71
CA GLN A 59 -11.03 -9.46 3.10
C GLN A 59 -11.69 -8.19 2.54
N GLY A 60 -10.89 -7.19 2.14
CA GLY A 60 -11.32 -5.89 1.65
C GLY A 60 -10.41 -4.77 2.15
N THR A 61 -10.54 -3.58 1.58
CA THR A 61 -9.87 -2.38 2.10
C THR A 61 -10.37 -2.09 3.51
N ASN A 62 -9.46 -1.89 4.47
CA ASN A 62 -9.84 -1.36 5.77
C ASN A 62 -9.95 0.16 5.64
N THR A 63 -11.15 0.72 5.73
CA THR A 63 -11.34 2.17 5.91
C THR A 63 -11.64 2.46 7.37
N TYR A 64 -11.32 3.66 7.83
CA TYR A 64 -11.42 4.00 9.25
C TYR A 64 -12.13 5.33 9.46
N LEU A 65 -13.21 5.34 10.24
CA LEU A 65 -13.78 6.55 10.81
C LEU A 65 -13.06 6.86 12.11
N VAL A 66 -12.45 8.05 12.18
CA VAL A 66 -11.64 8.50 13.31
C VAL A 66 -12.24 9.76 13.93
N GLY A 67 -12.41 9.76 15.25
CA GLY A 67 -12.92 10.88 16.05
C GLY A 67 -14.07 10.47 16.98
N THR A 68 -14.29 11.25 18.03
CA THR A 68 -15.33 10.99 19.05
C THR A 68 -16.59 11.82 18.84
N GLY A 69 -16.50 12.91 18.08
CA GLY A 69 -17.57 13.88 17.92
C GLY A 69 -18.53 13.60 16.78
N LYS A 70 -19.39 14.61 16.51
CA LYS A 70 -20.32 14.63 15.36
C LYS A 70 -19.63 14.83 14.02
N LYS A 71 -18.36 15.24 14.02
CA LYS A 71 -17.53 15.29 12.82
C LYS A 71 -16.41 14.29 12.99
N ARG A 72 -16.13 13.55 11.91
CA ARG A 72 -15.12 12.50 11.89
C ARG A 72 -14.28 12.57 10.62
N ILE A 73 -13.05 12.09 10.71
CA ILE A 73 -12.15 11.95 9.57
C ILE A 73 -12.27 10.52 9.05
N LEU A 74 -12.44 10.35 7.74
CA LEU A 74 -12.39 9.06 7.09
C LEU A 74 -10.98 8.81 6.53
N ILE A 75 -10.35 7.69 6.85
CA ILE A 75 -9.10 7.23 6.23
C ILE A 75 -9.46 6.19 5.15
N ASP A 76 -9.09 6.49 3.91
CA ASP A 76 -9.39 5.76 2.68
C ASP A 76 -10.89 5.58 2.36
N ALA A 77 -11.19 5.24 1.11
CA ALA A 77 -12.55 5.25 0.57
C ALA A 77 -12.94 3.98 -0.20
N GLY A 78 -12.09 2.94 -0.22
CA GLY A 78 -12.41 1.70 -0.93
C GLY A 78 -12.38 1.85 -2.45
N GLU A 79 -12.97 0.86 -3.13
CA GLU A 79 -13.08 0.78 -4.59
C GLU A 79 -14.24 1.62 -5.16
N PRO A 80 -14.19 2.00 -6.46
CA PRO A 80 -15.24 2.77 -7.09
C PRO A 80 -16.53 1.97 -7.25
N GLY A 81 -17.67 2.58 -6.90
CA GLY A 81 -18.99 2.02 -7.20
C GLY A 81 -19.46 0.87 -6.31
N ILE A 82 -18.78 0.58 -5.20
CA ILE A 82 -19.20 -0.44 -4.24
C ILE A 82 -20.33 0.10 -3.34
N THR A 83 -21.58 -0.12 -3.73
CA THR A 83 -22.77 0.39 -3.01
C THR A 83 -22.91 -0.19 -1.61
N GLU A 84 -22.50 -1.44 -1.41
CA GLU A 84 -22.54 -2.10 -0.10
C GLU A 84 -21.63 -1.40 0.91
N TYR A 85 -20.39 -1.05 0.51
CA TYR A 85 -19.49 -0.24 1.32
C TYR A 85 -20.12 1.09 1.74
N ILE A 86 -20.78 1.79 0.83
CA ILE A 86 -21.46 3.06 1.15
C ILE A 86 -22.62 2.85 2.14
N SER A 87 -23.33 1.73 2.06
CA SER A 87 -24.34 1.37 3.06
C SER A 87 -23.68 1.16 4.42
N LYS A 88 -22.61 0.37 4.51
CA LYS A 88 -21.89 0.11 5.77
C LYS A 88 -21.28 1.37 6.36
N LEU A 89 -20.71 2.23 5.53
CA LEU A 89 -20.17 3.53 5.93
C LEU A 89 -21.27 4.42 6.51
N LYS A 90 -22.46 4.45 5.88
CA LYS A 90 -23.61 5.20 6.40
C LYS A 90 -24.09 4.65 7.75
N ASP A 91 -24.15 3.32 7.88
CA ASP A 91 -24.54 2.66 9.13
C ASP A 91 -23.54 2.97 10.27
N ALA A 92 -22.23 2.92 9.98
CA ALA A 92 -21.17 3.24 10.93
C ALA A 92 -21.10 4.73 11.31
N LEU A 93 -21.49 5.61 10.39
CA LEU A 93 -21.48 7.05 10.60
C LEU A 93 -22.62 7.51 11.52
N GLY A 94 -23.80 6.89 11.42
CA GLY A 94 -24.98 7.28 12.20
C GLY A 94 -25.36 8.74 11.97
N ASP A 95 -25.45 9.52 13.05
CA ASP A 95 -25.75 10.96 13.03
C ASP A 95 -24.51 11.86 12.84
N ALA A 96 -23.31 11.28 12.72
CA ALA A 96 -22.09 12.04 12.47
C ALA A 96 -21.95 12.45 10.99
N GLU A 97 -20.99 13.32 10.71
CA GLU A 97 -20.64 13.80 9.38
C GLU A 97 -19.15 13.55 9.11
N ILE A 98 -18.81 13.28 7.86
CA ILE A 98 -17.42 13.19 7.42
C ILE A 98 -16.94 14.61 7.11
N GLU A 99 -16.00 15.12 7.89
CA GLU A 99 -15.48 16.49 7.67
C GLU A 99 -14.22 16.53 6.81
N ALA A 100 -13.53 15.40 6.69
CA ALA A 100 -12.33 15.24 5.87
C ALA A 100 -12.13 13.78 5.49
N ILE A 101 -11.47 13.57 4.36
CA ILE A 101 -10.97 12.27 3.92
C ILE A 101 -9.44 12.35 3.88
N VAL A 102 -8.75 11.32 4.36
CA VAL A 102 -7.31 11.14 4.20
C VAL A 102 -7.11 9.96 3.25
N ALA A 103 -6.46 10.19 2.12
CA ALA A 103 -6.14 9.14 1.16
C ALA A 103 -4.69 8.71 1.35
N THR A 104 -4.48 7.43 1.70
CA THR A 104 -3.14 6.92 2.02
C THR A 104 -2.24 6.86 0.78
N HIS A 105 -2.80 6.49 -0.37
CA HIS A 105 -2.10 6.52 -1.67
C HIS A 105 -3.06 6.39 -2.85
N TRP A 106 -2.55 6.56 -4.09
CA TRP A 106 -3.36 6.63 -5.30
C TRP A 106 -4.04 5.33 -5.77
N HIS A 107 -3.78 4.16 -5.19
CA HIS A 107 -4.38 2.92 -5.68
C HIS A 107 -5.91 2.93 -5.54
N GLN A 108 -6.58 2.30 -6.52
CA GLN A 108 -8.03 2.45 -6.71
C GLN A 108 -8.87 1.88 -5.58
N ASP A 109 -8.33 0.92 -4.83
CA ASP A 109 -8.93 0.35 -3.64
C ASP A 109 -8.82 1.25 -2.40
N HIS A 110 -8.10 2.37 -2.49
CA HIS A 110 -8.03 3.40 -1.45
C HIS A 110 -8.73 4.69 -1.86
N VAL A 111 -8.59 5.14 -3.12
CA VAL A 111 -9.16 6.42 -3.60
C VAL A 111 -10.42 6.26 -4.46
N GLY A 112 -10.73 5.07 -4.94
CA GLY A 112 -11.76 4.86 -5.96
C GLY A 112 -13.17 5.24 -5.48
N GLY A 113 -13.46 5.02 -4.21
CA GLY A 113 -14.76 5.37 -3.63
C GLY A 113 -14.90 6.83 -3.18
N ILE A 114 -13.90 7.70 -3.35
CA ILE A 114 -13.96 9.11 -2.86
C ILE A 114 -15.20 9.84 -3.37
N GLU A 115 -15.52 9.71 -4.66
CA GLU A 115 -16.70 10.38 -5.24
C GLU A 115 -18.01 9.80 -4.72
N ASN A 116 -18.04 8.50 -4.37
CA ASN A 116 -19.19 7.89 -3.70
C ASN A 116 -19.35 8.43 -2.27
N VAL A 117 -18.24 8.57 -1.52
CA VAL A 117 -18.23 9.13 -0.17
C VAL A 117 -18.63 10.61 -0.17
N ARG A 118 -18.13 11.43 -1.12
CA ARG A 118 -18.52 12.84 -1.26
C ARG A 118 -20.01 13.01 -1.56
N LYS A 119 -20.62 12.09 -2.31
CA LYS A 119 -22.08 12.09 -2.53
C LYS A 119 -22.86 11.82 -1.24
N LEU A 120 -22.33 10.99 -0.36
CA LEU A 120 -22.91 10.71 0.96
C LEU A 120 -22.72 11.90 1.93
N ALA A 121 -21.51 12.46 2.01
CA ALA A 121 -21.11 13.44 3.03
C ALA A 121 -21.37 14.92 2.65
N GLY A 122 -21.77 15.19 1.42
CA GLY A 122 -21.86 16.54 0.86
C GLY A 122 -20.62 16.88 0.06
N LYS A 123 -20.79 17.24 -1.22
CA LYS A 123 -19.77 17.28 -2.29
C LYS A 123 -18.45 18.01 -2.00
N ASN A 124 -18.35 18.78 -0.92
CA ASN A 124 -17.23 19.66 -0.59
C ASN A 124 -16.29 19.11 0.49
N VAL A 125 -16.38 17.82 0.85
CA VAL A 125 -15.44 17.22 1.81
C VAL A 125 -14.01 17.26 1.24
N PRO A 126 -13.05 17.90 1.94
CA PRO A 126 -11.66 17.96 1.51
C PRO A 126 -11.01 16.57 1.61
N VAL A 127 -10.19 16.24 0.62
CA VAL A 127 -9.38 15.01 0.62
C VAL A 127 -7.91 15.40 0.75
N TYR A 128 -7.24 14.93 1.79
CA TYR A 128 -5.82 15.18 2.06
C TYR A 128 -4.98 14.02 1.51
N LYS A 129 -3.90 14.35 0.78
CA LYS A 129 -2.92 13.36 0.29
C LYS A 129 -1.53 13.97 0.08
N PHE A 130 -0.51 13.15 -0.13
CA PHE A 130 0.77 13.61 -0.65
C PHE A 130 0.77 13.72 -2.18
N LYS A 131 1.68 14.53 -2.71
CA LYS A 131 1.82 14.70 -4.16
C LYS A 131 2.46 13.46 -4.79
N ARG A 132 1.82 12.92 -5.83
CA ARG A 132 2.44 11.88 -6.66
C ARG A 132 3.61 12.43 -7.46
N GLN A 133 4.68 11.66 -7.55
CA GLN A 133 5.91 12.05 -8.24
C GLN A 133 6.05 11.39 -9.62
N ASP A 134 5.25 10.36 -9.89
CA ASP A 134 5.35 9.52 -11.10
C ASP A 134 4.27 9.82 -12.16
N ALA A 135 3.31 10.70 -11.86
CA ALA A 135 2.36 11.21 -12.83
C ALA A 135 1.84 12.62 -12.49
N SER A 136 1.22 13.24 -13.48
CA SER A 136 0.42 14.45 -13.27
C SER A 136 -0.95 14.06 -12.71
N GLU A 137 -1.34 14.66 -11.60
CA GLU A 137 -2.69 14.54 -11.04
C GLU A 137 -3.38 15.90 -11.12
N ASP A 138 -4.70 15.91 -11.28
CA ASP A 138 -5.46 17.15 -11.22
C ASP A 138 -5.48 17.64 -9.77
N ALA A 139 -4.72 18.71 -9.50
CA ALA A 139 -4.54 19.26 -8.17
C ALA A 139 -5.83 19.85 -7.56
N LYS A 140 -6.92 19.94 -8.34
CA LYS A 140 -8.19 20.53 -7.88
C LYS A 140 -8.99 19.61 -6.97
N ASP A 141 -8.79 18.30 -7.04
CA ASP A 141 -9.58 17.33 -6.29
C ASP A 141 -9.01 17.04 -4.90
N TYR A 142 -7.77 17.43 -4.64
CA TYR A 142 -7.02 17.07 -3.45
C TYR A 142 -6.34 18.26 -2.78
N LYS A 143 -6.36 18.28 -1.46
CA LYS A 143 -5.48 19.11 -0.63
C LYS A 143 -4.14 18.39 -0.48
N ILE A 144 -3.17 18.82 -1.26
CA ILE A 144 -1.79 18.33 -1.16
C ILE A 144 -1.16 18.87 0.12
N VAL A 145 -0.59 17.97 0.92
CA VAL A 145 0.11 18.29 2.18
C VAL A 145 1.58 17.91 2.10
N GLU A 146 2.35 18.27 3.13
CA GLU A 146 3.77 17.92 3.29
C GLU A 146 3.95 17.02 4.51
N ASP A 147 5.10 16.32 4.59
CA ASP A 147 5.38 15.39 5.68
C ASP A 147 5.21 16.03 7.06
N GLY A 148 4.55 15.31 7.96
CA GLY A 148 4.26 15.75 9.31
C GLY A 148 3.05 16.68 9.46
N TYR A 149 2.28 16.93 8.39
CA TYR A 149 1.02 17.67 8.48
C TYR A 149 0.08 17.06 9.53
N GLU A 150 -0.52 17.91 10.38
CA GLU A 150 -1.46 17.48 11.40
C GLU A 150 -2.89 17.90 11.03
N LEU A 151 -3.81 16.93 11.06
CA LEU A 151 -5.24 17.11 10.86
C LEU A 151 -5.96 16.68 12.14
N SER A 152 -6.83 17.52 12.69
CA SER A 152 -7.54 17.23 13.94
C SER A 152 -9.05 17.26 13.75
N THR A 153 -9.71 16.41 14.53
CA THR A 153 -11.16 16.40 14.75
C THR A 153 -11.42 16.30 16.26
N GLU A 154 -12.68 16.31 16.68
CA GLU A 154 -13.02 16.11 18.08
C GLU A 154 -12.50 14.76 18.58
N GLY A 155 -11.61 14.80 19.58
CA GLY A 155 -11.06 13.62 20.22
C GLY A 155 -9.91 12.93 19.47
N ALA A 156 -9.45 13.42 18.32
CA ALA A 156 -8.36 12.79 17.57
C ALA A 156 -7.48 13.79 16.80
N THR A 157 -6.17 13.61 16.88
CA THR A 157 -5.17 14.29 16.03
C THR A 157 -4.39 13.27 15.21
N LEU A 158 -4.51 13.40 13.89
CA LEU A 158 -3.83 12.59 12.90
C LEU A 158 -2.59 13.33 12.37
N LYS A 159 -1.41 12.75 12.55
CA LYS A 159 -0.17 13.21 11.88
C LYS A 159 0.07 12.36 10.63
N LEU A 160 0.13 13.02 9.47
CA LEU A 160 0.35 12.38 8.17
C LEU A 160 1.86 12.20 7.94
N LEU A 161 2.31 10.96 7.78
CA LEU A 161 3.73 10.58 7.68
C LEU A 161 4.06 10.11 6.28
N TYR A 162 4.99 10.78 5.60
CA TYR A 162 5.42 10.40 4.26
C TYR A 162 6.26 9.13 4.31
N THR A 163 5.73 8.04 3.76
CA THR A 163 6.33 6.69 3.83
C THR A 163 6.42 6.06 2.44
N PRO A 164 7.20 6.66 1.52
CA PRO A 164 7.27 6.18 0.14
C PRO A 164 7.93 4.80 0.05
N GLY A 165 7.56 4.06 -0.99
CA GLY A 165 8.11 2.74 -1.26
C GLY A 165 7.12 1.91 -2.05
N HIS A 166 5.95 1.64 -1.46
CA HIS A 166 4.81 1.03 -2.14
C HIS A 166 4.31 1.92 -3.30
N THR A 167 4.06 3.20 -3.02
CA THR A 167 3.81 4.22 -4.04
C THR A 167 4.60 5.50 -3.75
N THR A 168 4.62 6.43 -4.73
CA THR A 168 5.35 7.71 -4.60
C THR A 168 4.64 8.74 -3.73
N ASP A 169 3.34 8.57 -3.46
CA ASP A 169 2.51 9.41 -2.59
C ASP A 169 2.07 8.72 -1.30
N HIS A 170 2.64 7.54 -0.98
CA HIS A 170 2.21 6.74 0.16
C HIS A 170 2.39 7.48 1.48
N MET A 171 1.38 7.39 2.34
CA MET A 171 1.43 7.85 3.72
C MET A 171 0.97 6.78 4.70
N ALA A 172 1.60 6.82 5.87
CA ALA A 172 1.06 6.25 7.09
C ALA A 172 0.46 7.40 7.91
N VAL A 173 -0.49 7.09 8.80
CA VAL A 173 -1.16 8.09 9.63
C VAL A 173 -1.01 7.71 11.09
N LEU A 174 -0.44 8.61 11.90
CA LEU A 174 -0.31 8.43 13.34
C LEU A 174 -1.49 9.10 14.07
N LEU A 175 -2.29 8.31 14.77
CA LEU A 175 -3.26 8.80 15.77
C LEU A 175 -2.52 9.04 17.09
N LYS A 176 -2.34 10.31 17.46
CA LYS A 176 -1.48 10.70 18.59
C LYS A 176 -2.04 10.24 19.94
N GLU A 177 -3.36 10.27 20.11
CA GLU A 177 -4.04 9.93 21.37
C GLU A 177 -3.91 8.45 21.73
N GLU A 178 -3.77 7.57 20.74
CA GLU A 178 -3.70 6.11 20.94
C GLU A 178 -2.31 5.55 20.61
N ASN A 179 -1.38 6.41 20.19
CA ASN A 179 -0.07 6.01 19.65
C ASN A 179 -0.18 4.88 18.62
N ALA A 180 -1.19 4.98 17.75
CA ALA A 180 -1.56 3.97 16.77
C ALA A 180 -1.25 4.44 15.35
N ILE A 181 -0.85 3.51 14.48
CA ILE A 181 -0.52 3.81 13.08
C ILE A 181 -1.53 3.12 12.17
N PHE A 182 -2.15 3.90 11.28
CA PHE A 182 -2.79 3.39 10.08
C PHE A 182 -1.73 3.32 8.98
N SER A 183 -1.30 2.10 8.62
CA SER A 183 -0.16 1.90 7.73
C SER A 183 -0.50 1.95 6.24
N GLY A 184 -1.77 2.12 5.86
CA GLY A 184 -2.20 2.26 4.47
C GLY A 184 -2.42 0.91 3.79
N ASP A 185 -1.51 0.51 2.92
CA ASP A 185 -1.55 -0.68 2.05
C ASP A 185 -1.59 -2.06 2.75
N CYS A 186 -1.67 -2.06 4.08
CA CYS A 186 -1.77 -3.28 4.88
C CYS A 186 -3.24 -3.66 5.06
N HIS A 187 -3.65 -4.72 4.36
CA HIS A 187 -4.97 -5.34 4.52
C HIS A 187 -4.92 -6.47 5.56
N GLY A 188 -6.04 -6.69 6.26
CA GLY A 188 -6.19 -7.77 7.25
C GLY A 188 -6.48 -7.29 8.67
N PRO A 189 -6.29 -8.15 9.70
CA PRO A 189 -6.60 -7.84 11.08
C PRO A 189 -5.64 -6.81 11.71
N ILE A 190 -5.99 -6.33 12.90
CA ILE A 190 -5.11 -5.48 13.73
C ILE A 190 -3.77 -6.17 13.98
N ILE A 191 -2.70 -5.38 13.94
CA ILE A 191 -1.36 -5.80 14.36
C ILE A 191 -1.13 -5.30 15.79
N GLU A 192 -1.23 -6.19 16.77
CA GLU A 192 -1.04 -5.85 18.20
C GLU A 192 0.44 -5.64 18.59
N SER A 193 1.36 -6.24 17.84
CA SER A 193 2.81 -6.12 18.07
C SER A 193 3.49 -5.44 16.87
N PRO A 194 3.29 -4.12 16.68
CA PRO A 194 3.75 -3.41 15.49
C PRO A 194 5.27 -3.46 15.33
N GLU A 195 6.04 -3.32 16.41
CA GLU A 195 7.50 -3.42 16.37
C GLU A 195 7.97 -4.77 15.86
N ALA A 196 7.41 -5.86 16.37
CA ALA A 196 7.75 -7.21 15.93
C ALA A 196 7.43 -7.41 14.44
N LYS A 197 6.27 -6.91 13.97
CA LYS A 197 5.88 -7.00 12.56
C LYS A 197 6.79 -6.18 11.65
N ILE A 198 7.18 -4.98 12.07
CA ILE A 198 8.15 -4.15 11.34
C ILE A 198 9.51 -4.85 11.27
N GLN A 199 9.99 -5.43 12.38
CA GLN A 199 11.26 -6.17 12.39
C GLN A 199 11.20 -7.42 11.52
N GLU A 200 10.07 -8.14 11.50
CA GLU A 200 9.85 -9.26 10.59
C GLU A 200 9.98 -8.84 9.12
N TYR A 201 9.36 -7.71 8.75
CA TYR A 201 9.43 -7.16 7.38
C TYR A 201 10.86 -6.76 7.02
N ILE A 202 11.55 -6.04 7.91
CA ILE A 202 12.95 -5.64 7.72
C ILE A 202 13.84 -6.87 7.55
N HIS A 203 13.73 -7.83 8.47
CA HIS A 203 14.53 -9.05 8.44
C HIS A 203 14.32 -9.83 7.14
N HIS A 204 13.06 -9.99 6.72
CA HIS A 204 12.72 -10.67 5.48
C HIS A 204 13.38 -10.03 4.25
N ARG A 205 13.38 -8.68 4.17
CA ARG A 205 14.04 -7.96 3.07
C ARG A 205 15.56 -8.00 3.15
N MET A 206 16.14 -7.85 4.35
CA MET A 206 17.58 -7.96 4.54
C MET A 206 18.10 -9.35 4.18
N GLU A 207 17.34 -10.40 4.52
CA GLU A 207 17.71 -11.77 4.18
C GLU A 207 17.71 -12.00 2.67
N ARG A 208 16.69 -11.48 1.96
CA ARG A 208 16.67 -11.52 0.50
C ARG A 208 17.86 -10.76 -0.11
N GLU A 209 18.22 -9.62 0.46
CA GLU A 209 19.38 -8.84 0.03
C GLU A 209 20.70 -9.61 0.23
N ARG A 210 20.87 -10.29 1.36
CA ARG A 210 22.04 -11.16 1.61
C ARG A 210 22.14 -12.27 0.58
N GLN A 211 21.02 -12.94 0.27
CA GLN A 211 20.99 -14.01 -0.74
C GLN A 211 21.37 -13.51 -2.13
N ILE A 212 20.87 -12.33 -2.54
CA ILE A 212 21.21 -11.71 -3.82
C ILE A 212 22.71 -11.37 -3.88
N VAL A 213 23.24 -10.74 -2.82
CA VAL A 213 24.66 -10.39 -2.75
C VAL A 213 25.54 -11.64 -2.77
N ALA A 214 25.15 -12.71 -2.06
CA ALA A 214 25.88 -13.97 -2.05
C ALA A 214 25.85 -14.70 -3.40
N ALA A 215 24.86 -14.43 -4.25
CA ALA A 215 24.80 -14.99 -5.60
C ALA A 215 25.74 -14.27 -6.59
N LEU A 216 26.02 -12.98 -6.39
CA LEU A 216 26.80 -12.17 -7.31
C LEU A 216 28.32 -12.32 -7.12
N SER A 217 29.06 -12.18 -8.22
CA SER A 217 30.53 -12.17 -8.26
C SER A 217 31.06 -10.80 -8.67
N PRO A 218 32.28 -10.40 -8.25
CA PRO A 218 32.92 -9.19 -8.77
C PRO A 218 33.41 -9.32 -10.23
N THR A 219 33.64 -10.55 -10.71
CA THR A 219 34.18 -10.82 -12.06
C THR A 219 33.13 -11.32 -13.04
N ASP A 220 32.15 -12.08 -12.56
CA ASP A 220 31.15 -12.73 -13.40
C ASP A 220 29.81 -12.02 -13.27
N SER A 221 29.30 -11.51 -14.40
CA SER A 221 28.00 -10.84 -14.42
C SER A 221 26.85 -11.82 -14.47
N MET A 222 25.78 -11.51 -13.74
CA MET A 222 24.52 -12.25 -13.75
C MET A 222 23.37 -11.36 -14.21
N THR A 223 22.41 -11.93 -14.93
CA THR A 223 21.15 -11.23 -15.20
C THR A 223 20.23 -11.19 -13.99
N SER A 224 19.23 -10.30 -13.99
CA SER A 224 18.21 -10.33 -12.92
C SER A 224 17.48 -11.67 -12.85
N MET A 225 17.31 -12.37 -13.98
CA MET A 225 16.74 -13.72 -14.03
C MET A 225 17.71 -14.79 -13.49
N ASP A 226 19.01 -14.68 -13.75
CA ASP A 226 20.02 -15.60 -13.19
C ASP A 226 20.04 -15.50 -11.66
N VAL A 227 20.05 -14.26 -11.14
CA VAL A 227 19.96 -14.00 -9.70
C VAL A 227 18.65 -14.57 -9.13
N THR A 228 17.52 -14.36 -9.82
CA THR A 228 16.23 -14.93 -9.42
C THR A 228 16.28 -16.46 -9.35
N ASN A 229 16.88 -17.12 -10.34
CA ASN A 229 17.02 -18.57 -10.34
C ASN A 229 17.93 -19.09 -9.21
N ALA A 230 19.02 -18.38 -8.92
CA ALA A 230 19.94 -18.73 -7.82
C ALA A 230 19.27 -18.59 -6.44
N VAL A 231 18.46 -17.55 -6.27
CA VAL A 231 17.85 -17.15 -5.00
C VAL A 231 16.50 -17.87 -4.72
N TYR A 232 15.80 -18.32 -5.77
CA TYR A 232 14.49 -18.98 -5.68
C TYR A 232 14.49 -20.39 -6.30
N GLN A 233 15.37 -21.26 -5.84
CA GLN A 233 15.63 -22.57 -6.46
C GLN A 233 14.39 -23.47 -6.56
N ASN A 234 13.52 -23.49 -5.53
CA ASN A 234 12.40 -24.43 -5.40
C ASN A 234 11.03 -23.87 -5.81
N LEU A 235 10.99 -22.73 -6.52
CA LEU A 235 9.74 -22.12 -6.98
C LEU A 235 9.41 -22.51 -8.42
N SER A 236 8.12 -22.65 -8.72
CA SER A 236 7.66 -22.86 -10.09
C SER A 236 8.02 -21.65 -10.97
N THR A 237 8.16 -21.86 -12.28
CA THR A 237 8.52 -20.80 -13.24
C THR A 237 7.60 -19.59 -13.14
N PHE A 238 6.30 -19.81 -12.94
CA PHE A 238 5.33 -18.74 -12.80
C PHE A 238 5.58 -17.87 -11.56
N VAL A 239 5.90 -18.50 -10.42
CA VAL A 239 6.20 -17.75 -9.19
C VAL A 239 7.55 -17.03 -9.30
N LYS A 240 8.53 -17.61 -10.01
CA LYS A 240 9.80 -16.95 -10.32
C LYS A 240 9.62 -15.66 -11.13
N LEU A 241 8.64 -15.60 -12.04
CA LEU A 241 8.33 -14.36 -12.76
C LEU A 241 7.83 -13.25 -11.82
N GLY A 242 7.05 -13.59 -10.78
CA GLY A 242 6.69 -12.65 -9.73
C GLY A 242 7.90 -12.24 -8.87
N ALA A 243 8.75 -13.20 -8.53
CA ALA A 243 9.97 -12.98 -7.77
C ALA A 243 11.00 -12.11 -8.51
N LEU A 244 11.03 -12.15 -9.85
CA LEU A 244 11.92 -11.34 -10.67
C LEU A 244 11.76 -9.84 -10.37
N SER A 245 10.51 -9.37 -10.23
CA SER A 245 10.26 -7.97 -9.88
C SER A 245 10.86 -7.65 -8.51
N ASN A 246 10.71 -8.54 -7.52
CA ASN A 246 11.33 -8.37 -6.21
C ASN A 246 12.86 -8.28 -6.29
N VAL A 247 13.50 -9.15 -7.07
CA VAL A 247 14.96 -9.12 -7.29
C VAL A 247 15.40 -7.80 -7.94
N LYS A 248 14.68 -7.31 -8.95
CA LYS A 248 14.98 -6.03 -9.61
C LYS A 248 14.92 -4.85 -8.65
N HIS A 249 13.97 -4.83 -7.72
CA HIS A 249 13.90 -3.80 -6.68
C HIS A 249 15.13 -3.86 -5.74
N HIS A 250 15.52 -5.07 -5.31
CA HIS A 250 16.73 -5.25 -4.50
C HIS A 250 18.00 -4.82 -5.25
N LEU A 251 18.16 -5.21 -6.52
CA LEU A 251 19.30 -4.79 -7.36
C LEU A 251 19.34 -3.27 -7.53
N THR A 252 18.18 -2.64 -7.77
CA THR A 252 18.08 -1.17 -7.86
C THR A 252 18.52 -0.48 -6.57
N LYS A 253 18.12 -1.01 -5.41
CA LYS A 253 18.58 -0.52 -4.11
C LYS A 253 20.09 -0.73 -3.94
N LEU A 254 20.60 -1.94 -4.17
CA LEU A 254 22.01 -2.29 -4.03
C LEU A 254 22.94 -1.45 -4.94
N ILE A 255 22.45 -1.02 -6.11
CA ILE A 255 23.15 -0.07 -6.98
C ILE A 255 23.22 1.32 -6.33
N LYS A 256 22.11 1.82 -5.77
CA LYS A 256 22.10 3.10 -5.05
C LYS A 256 23.04 3.07 -3.84
N ASP A 257 23.12 1.93 -3.17
CA ASP A 257 24.00 1.71 -2.02
C ASP A 257 25.47 1.48 -2.42
N GLY A 258 25.78 1.45 -3.73
CA GLY A 258 27.14 1.24 -4.23
C GLY A 258 27.69 -0.19 -4.06
N ARG A 259 26.83 -1.15 -3.72
CA ARG A 259 27.21 -2.56 -3.47
C ARG A 259 27.20 -3.41 -4.74
N VAL A 260 26.40 -3.03 -5.74
CA VAL A 260 26.26 -3.72 -7.03
C VAL A 260 26.43 -2.72 -8.17
N LYS A 261 27.01 -3.16 -9.28
CA LYS A 261 27.11 -2.36 -10.52
C LYS A 261 26.34 -3.06 -11.63
N GLU A 262 25.56 -2.29 -12.37
CA GLU A 262 25.01 -2.71 -13.67
C GLU A 262 26.04 -2.35 -14.75
N ILE A 263 26.73 -3.35 -15.31
CA ILE A 263 27.83 -3.13 -16.26
C ILE A 263 27.36 -3.09 -17.72
N SER A 264 26.20 -3.67 -17.99
CA SER A 264 25.47 -3.60 -19.25
C SER A 264 23.99 -3.88 -18.95
N PHE A 265 23.11 -3.71 -19.94
CA PHE A 265 21.67 -3.83 -19.73
C PHE A 265 21.31 -5.16 -19.02
N ASP A 266 20.65 -5.04 -17.86
CA ASP A 266 20.20 -6.18 -17.04
C ASP A 266 21.32 -7.12 -16.58
N ASN A 267 22.60 -6.70 -16.57
CA ASN A 267 23.74 -7.50 -16.15
C ASN A 267 24.46 -6.85 -14.97
N TYR A 268 24.59 -7.61 -13.87
CA TYR A 268 25.00 -7.10 -12.56
C TYR A 268 26.24 -7.83 -12.04
N VAL A 269 27.14 -7.07 -11.41
CA VAL A 269 28.32 -7.58 -10.68
C VAL A 269 28.37 -7.00 -9.28
N LEU A 270 29.04 -7.70 -8.36
CA LEU A 270 29.33 -7.18 -7.04
C LEU A 270 30.40 -6.08 -7.13
N THR A 271 30.27 -5.02 -6.32
CA THR A 271 31.33 -4.02 -6.20
C THR A 271 32.41 -4.53 -5.24
N ASN A 272 33.68 -4.43 -5.65
CA ASN A 272 34.85 -4.69 -4.81
C ASN A 272 34.91 -3.80 -3.57
#